data_AF-A0A7X5CUW4-F1
#
_entry.id   AF-A0A7X5CUW4-F1
#
_cell.length_a   1.000
_cell.length_b   1.000
_cell.length_c   1.000
_cell.angle_alpha   90.00
_cell.angle_beta   90.00
_cell.angle_gamma   90.00
#
_symmetry.space_group_name_H-M   'P 1'
#
loop_
_entity.id
_entity.type
_entity.pdbx_description
1 polymer ?
#
loop_
_entity_poly.entity_id
_entity_poly.type
_entity_poly.pdbx_seq_one_letter_code
_entity_poly.pdbx_strand_id
1 'polypeptide(L)'
;MNSNQNKVRYWRESNDYRSEYFKKNPGLLGCIWFCSQCGVPLKGKENVQVDHIIPPSLFAKKKYKGTRLVSNTSLLSIALNSSFNTVAICHKCNLEKSNKVGMYTVKGTTAKGIEVTSGFIRHLASWIVYGSARFIWSISQILALPFRKKNSLLVKIIFIFLYLFVILYLFY
;
A
#
# COMPACT_ATOMS: atom_id res chain seq x y z
N MET A 1 13.68 11.28 34.01
CA MET A 1 12.70 11.28 32.90
C MET A 1 11.29 11.24 33.47
N ASN A 2 10.36 12.06 32.97
CA ASN A 2 9.02 12.25 33.56
C ASN A 2 8.02 11.15 33.11
N SER A 3 7.07 10.75 33.96
CA SER A 3 6.07 9.69 33.72
C SER A 3 5.23 9.89 32.45
N ASN A 4 5.00 11.15 32.05
CA ASN A 4 4.32 11.48 30.80
C ASN A 4 5.15 11.14 29.55
N GLN A 5 6.48 11.29 29.60
CA GLN A 5 7.37 10.94 28.49
C GLN A 5 7.43 9.41 28.30
N ASN A 6 7.47 8.65 29.40
CA ASN A 6 7.43 7.19 29.38
C ASN A 6 6.13 6.66 28.77
N LYS A 7 5.00 7.33 29.01
CA LYS A 7 3.72 6.89 28.46
C LYS A 7 3.54 7.18 26.96
N VAL A 8 4.07 8.30 26.48
CA VAL A 8 4.09 8.62 25.03
C VAL A 8 5.01 7.64 24.30
N ARG A 9 6.15 7.31 24.91
CA ARG A 9 7.09 6.31 24.40
C ARG A 9 6.43 4.92 24.31
N TYR A 10 5.79 4.44 25.38
CA TYR A 10 5.03 3.20 25.36
C TYR A 10 4.01 3.16 24.23
N TRP A 11 3.20 4.21 24.01
CA TRP A 11 2.20 4.24 22.94
C TRP A 11 2.80 4.27 21.51
N ARG A 12 3.98 4.89 21.35
CA ARG A 12 4.76 4.91 20.11
C ARG A 12 5.50 3.60 19.83
N GLU A 13 5.79 2.82 20.86
CA GLU A 13 6.47 1.52 20.78
C GLU A 13 5.46 0.35 20.77
N SER A 14 4.28 0.53 21.37
CA SER A 14 3.27 -0.52 21.54
C SER A 14 2.33 -0.67 20.35
N ASN A 15 2.27 0.31 19.45
CA ASN A 15 1.43 0.23 18.27
C ASN A 15 2.27 -0.19 17.08
N ASP A 16 1.87 -1.30 16.48
CA ASP A 16 2.41 -1.90 15.26
C ASP A 16 2.23 -0.99 14.01
N TYR A 17 1.94 0.32 14.18
CA TYR A 17 1.65 1.29 13.12
C TYR A 17 2.76 1.36 12.09
N ARG A 18 4.02 1.16 12.50
CA ARG A 18 5.16 1.11 11.57
C ARG A 18 5.06 -0.11 10.67
N SER A 19 4.75 -1.29 11.22
CA SER A 19 4.59 -2.49 10.38
C SER A 19 3.33 -2.41 9.53
N GLU A 20 2.22 -1.89 10.08
CA GLU A 20 0.99 -1.63 9.33
C GLU A 20 1.21 -0.64 8.19
N TYR A 21 1.98 0.43 8.44
CA TYR A 21 2.35 1.39 7.41
C TYR A 21 3.07 0.69 6.26
N PHE A 22 4.09 -0.13 6.53
CA PHE A 22 4.81 -0.85 5.47
C PHE A 22 4.00 -1.96 4.80
N LYS A 23 3.02 -2.56 5.49
CA LYS A 23 2.08 -3.53 4.88
C LYS A 23 1.19 -2.83 3.84
N LYS A 24 0.67 -1.64 4.18
CA LYS A 24 -0.22 -0.86 3.30
C LYS A 24 0.55 -0.07 2.23
N ASN A 25 1.73 0.42 2.57
CA ASN A 25 2.60 1.24 1.74
C ASN A 25 3.93 0.50 1.55
N PRO A 26 3.99 -0.52 0.67
CA PRO A 26 5.21 -1.30 0.45
C PRO A 26 6.33 -0.50 -0.24
N GLY A 27 6.08 0.75 -0.64
CA GLY A 27 7.02 1.56 -1.40
C GLY A 27 7.02 1.17 -2.88
N LEU A 28 7.67 2.01 -3.69
CA LEU A 28 7.96 1.72 -5.08
C LEU A 28 8.89 0.51 -5.17
N LEU A 29 8.52 -0.47 -5.99
CA LEU A 29 9.20 -1.76 -6.13
C LEU A 29 9.43 -2.51 -4.80
N GLY A 30 8.65 -2.22 -3.76
CA GLY A 30 8.79 -2.87 -2.46
C GLY A 30 9.95 -2.36 -1.58
N CYS A 31 10.72 -1.37 -2.04
CA CYS A 31 11.95 -0.97 -1.36
C CYS A 31 12.28 0.53 -1.36
N ILE A 32 11.55 1.37 -2.10
CA ILE A 32 11.80 2.82 -2.15
C ILE A 32 10.57 3.58 -1.65
N TRP A 33 10.77 4.44 -0.66
CA TRP A 33 9.78 5.41 -0.20
C TRP A 33 10.28 6.83 -0.50
N PHE A 34 9.42 7.82 -0.38
CA PHE A 34 9.80 9.21 -0.55
C PHE A 34 9.54 9.97 0.74
N CYS A 35 10.49 10.80 1.16
CA CYS A 35 10.31 11.63 2.34
C CYS A 35 9.15 12.60 2.11
N SER A 36 8.14 12.58 2.99
CA SER A 36 6.97 13.46 2.90
C SER A 36 7.27 14.96 2.97
N GLN A 37 8.46 15.35 3.44
CA GLN A 37 8.83 16.75 3.64
C GLN A 37 9.77 17.31 2.56
N CYS A 38 10.78 16.53 2.16
CA CYS A 38 11.80 16.94 1.20
C CYS A 38 11.76 16.17 -0.12
N GLY A 39 10.94 15.14 -0.26
CA GLY A 39 10.80 14.35 -1.49
C GLY A 39 11.97 13.43 -1.81
N VAL A 40 13.04 13.40 -1.02
CA VAL A 40 14.21 12.54 -1.25
C VAL A 40 13.81 11.06 -1.17
N PRO A 41 14.27 10.20 -2.11
CA PRO A 41 14.03 8.77 -2.05
C PRO A 41 14.78 8.12 -0.88
N LEU A 42 14.09 7.23 -0.18
CA LEU A 42 14.54 6.47 0.97
C LEU A 42 14.51 4.99 0.60
N LYS A 43 15.69 4.43 0.32
CA LYS A 43 15.84 3.01 -0.04
C LYS A 43 15.96 2.17 1.22
N GLY A 44 15.13 1.13 1.34
CA GLY A 44 15.11 0.23 2.50
C GLY A 44 14.30 0.79 3.67
N LYS A 45 13.60 -0.10 4.38
CA LYS A 45 12.71 0.26 5.50
C LYS A 45 13.50 0.88 6.66
N GLU A 46 14.76 0.48 6.83
CA GLU A 46 15.70 0.98 7.82
C GLU A 46 15.98 2.48 7.68
N ASN A 47 15.95 3.01 6.45
CA ASN A 47 16.18 4.43 6.17
C ASN A 47 14.90 5.26 6.24
N VAL A 48 13.75 4.62 6.43
CA VAL A 48 12.44 5.27 6.53
C VAL A 48 12.03 5.37 7.98
N GLN A 49 11.75 6.59 8.45
CA GLN A 49 10.98 6.80 9.67
C GLN A 49 9.50 6.91 9.32
N VAL A 50 8.64 6.34 10.15
CA VAL A 50 7.18 6.45 10.00
C VAL A 50 6.72 7.47 11.02
N ASP A 51 6.29 8.62 10.54
CA ASP A 51 5.88 9.73 11.40
C ASP A 51 4.41 10.11 11.14
N HIS A 52 3.81 10.71 12.16
CA HIS A 52 2.41 11.14 12.11
C HIS A 52 2.31 12.52 11.46
N ILE A 53 1.48 12.66 10.42
CA ILE A 53 1.20 13.92 9.74
C ILE A 53 0.74 14.97 10.76
N ILE A 54 -0.25 14.61 11.57
CA ILE A 54 -0.68 15.40 12.71
C ILE A 54 -0.20 14.74 14.01
N PRO A 55 0.63 15.45 14.81
CA PRO A 55 1.14 14.93 16.07
C PRO A 55 0.01 14.48 17.02
N PRO A 56 0.06 13.24 17.56
CA PRO A 56 -0.93 12.77 18.53
C PRO A 56 -1.05 13.66 19.76
N SER A 57 0.03 14.37 20.12
CA SER A 57 0.06 15.31 21.26
C SER A 57 -0.94 16.46 21.15
N LEU A 58 -1.39 16.83 19.95
CA LEU A 58 -2.35 17.92 19.74
C LEU A 58 -3.79 17.51 20.08
N PHE A 59 -4.10 16.21 19.96
CA PHE A 59 -5.43 15.66 20.21
C PHE A 59 -5.48 14.73 21.41
N ALA A 60 -4.33 14.39 21.98
CA ALA A 60 -4.22 13.67 23.25
C ALA A 60 -4.67 14.56 24.42
N LYS A 61 -5.94 15.00 24.41
CA LYS A 61 -6.63 15.40 25.64
C LYS A 61 -6.78 14.14 26.49
N LYS A 62 -5.83 13.89 27.39
CA LYS A 62 -6.05 12.97 28.51
C LYS A 62 -6.99 13.66 29.50
N LYS A 63 -8.14 13.05 29.80
CA LYS A 63 -8.88 13.37 31.02
C LYS A 63 -8.28 12.51 32.14
N TYR A 64 -7.63 13.13 33.12
CA TYR A 64 -7.16 12.44 34.32
C TYR A 64 -8.34 12.27 35.29
N LYS A 65 -8.62 11.04 35.71
CA LYS A 65 -9.41 10.76 36.90
C LYS A 65 -8.68 9.69 37.69
N GLY A 66 -8.13 10.06 38.86
CA GLY A 66 -7.51 9.15 39.83
C GLY A 66 -6.55 8.12 39.21
N THR A 67 -5.30 8.52 38.96
CA THR A 67 -4.13 7.66 38.62
C THR A 67 -4.21 6.70 37.42
N ARG A 68 -5.38 6.44 36.83
CA ARG A 68 -5.51 5.66 35.60
C ARG A 68 -5.57 6.54 34.37
N LEU A 69 -4.74 6.15 33.41
CA LEU A 69 -4.71 6.72 32.09
C LEU A 69 -5.83 6.11 31.26
N VAL A 70 -7.00 6.73 31.28
CA VAL A 70 -8.13 6.32 30.44
C VAL A 70 -7.72 6.42 28.98
N SER A 71 -7.78 5.29 28.25
CA SER A 71 -7.61 5.31 26.80
C SER A 71 -8.76 6.12 26.22
N ASN A 72 -8.45 7.15 25.44
CA ASN A 72 -9.47 7.73 24.58
C ASN A 72 -9.75 6.66 23.52
N THR A 73 -10.94 6.04 23.56
CA THR A 73 -11.44 5.05 22.58
C THR A 73 -12.30 5.72 21.51
N SER A 74 -12.31 7.05 21.47
CA SER A 74 -13.04 7.78 20.43
C SER A 74 -12.53 7.36 19.04
N LEU A 75 -13.45 7.28 18.07
CA LEU A 75 -13.11 7.03 16.67
C LEU A 75 -11.99 7.94 16.17
N LEU A 76 -11.94 9.18 16.67
CA LEU A 76 -10.88 10.14 16.38
C LEU A 76 -9.49 9.65 16.81
N SER A 77 -9.36 9.09 18.02
CA SER A 77 -8.08 8.57 18.52
C SER A 77 -7.59 7.34 17.75
N ILE A 78 -8.51 6.48 17.31
CA ILE A 78 -8.22 5.33 16.45
C ILE A 78 -7.78 5.81 15.07
N ALA A 79 -8.50 6.79 14.49
CA ALA A 79 -8.17 7.39 13.21
C ALA A 79 -6.78 8.07 13.22
N LEU A 80 -6.42 8.76 14.31
CA LEU A 80 -5.12 9.42 14.46
C LEU A 80 -3.94 8.46 14.63
N ASN A 81 -4.17 7.25 15.16
CA ASN A 81 -3.17 6.18 15.27
C ASN A 81 -3.12 5.27 14.03
N SER A 82 -4.03 5.48 13.08
CA SER A 82 -4.14 4.62 11.91
C SER A 82 -3.09 4.97 10.86
N SER A 83 -2.88 4.04 9.94
CA SER A 83 -2.05 4.23 8.75
C SER A 83 -2.42 5.46 7.89
N PHE A 84 -3.60 6.05 8.08
CA PHE A 84 -4.04 7.25 7.36
C PHE A 84 -3.32 8.51 7.84
N ASN A 85 -2.95 8.58 9.12
CA ASN A 85 -2.21 9.71 9.69
C ASN A 85 -0.69 9.48 9.65
N THR A 86 -0.19 8.40 9.06
CA THR A 86 1.24 8.09 9.02
C THR A 86 1.82 8.20 7.61
N VAL A 87 3.04 8.71 7.52
CA VAL A 87 3.79 8.90 6.26
C VAL A 87 5.26 8.53 6.44
N ALA A 88 5.94 8.23 5.32
CA ALA A 88 7.39 8.09 5.28
C ALA A 88 8.07 9.46 5.44
N ILE A 89 9.13 9.51 6.24
CA ILE A 89 9.94 10.71 6.43
C ILE A 89 11.40 10.30 6.67
N CYS A 90 12.35 11.12 6.23
CA CYS A 90 13.77 10.89 6.51
C CYS A 90 14.10 11.34 7.95
N HIS A 91 15.19 10.82 8.51
CA HIS A 91 15.62 11.15 9.87
C HIS A 91 15.77 12.66 10.10
N LYS A 92 16.44 13.36 9.17
CA LYS A 92 16.67 14.81 9.23
C LYS A 92 15.35 15.60 9.32
N CYS A 93 14.43 15.35 8.39
CA CYS A 93 13.15 16.07 8.36
C CYS A 93 12.24 15.69 9.53
N ASN A 94 12.34 14.47 10.06
CA ASN A 94 11.57 14.07 11.23
C ASN A 94 12.01 14.86 12.48
N LEU A 95 13.32 15.01 12.68
CA LEU A 95 13.87 15.83 13.77
C LEU A 95 13.47 17.30 13.61
N GLU A 96 13.51 17.83 12.38
CA GLU A 96 13.14 19.21 12.08
C GLU A 96 11.65 19.49 12.30
N LYS A 97 10.79 18.54 11.87
CA LYS A 97 9.33 18.59 12.06
C LYS A 97 8.98 18.52 13.53
N SER A 98 9.50 17.55 14.28
CA SER A 98 9.20 17.35 15.70
C SER A 98 7.68 17.42 15.98
N ASN A 99 7.21 18.37 16.78
CA ASN A 99 5.80 18.64 17.07
C ASN A 99 5.22 19.84 16.30
N LYS A 100 5.94 20.39 15.32
CA LYS A 100 5.51 21.54 14.53
C LYS A 100 4.31 21.16 13.64
N VAL A 101 3.42 22.13 13.49
CA VAL A 101 2.22 22.08 12.64
C VAL A 101 2.31 23.12 11.53
N GLY A 102 1.33 23.14 10.62
CA GLY A 102 1.24 24.11 9.53
C GLY A 102 1.77 23.52 8.23
N MET A 103 2.82 24.12 7.65
CA MET A 103 3.37 23.70 6.36
C MET A 103 3.78 22.21 6.33
N TYR A 104 4.30 21.69 7.45
CA TYR A 104 4.64 20.27 7.60
C TYR A 104 3.43 19.34 7.51
N THR A 105 2.28 19.77 8.03
CA THR A 105 1.02 19.04 7.95
C THR A 105 0.50 19.03 6.52
N VAL A 106 0.57 20.18 5.81
CA VAL A 106 0.18 20.27 4.40
C VAL A 106 1.02 19.32 3.55
N LYS A 107 2.36 19.40 3.66
CA LYS A 107 3.28 18.50 2.94
C LYS A 107 3.03 17.03 3.26
N GLY A 108 2.80 16.69 4.53
CA GLY A 108 2.45 15.34 4.95
C GLY A 108 1.14 14.84 4.34
N THR A 109 0.09 15.65 4.34
CA THR A 109 -1.20 15.31 3.72
C THR A 109 -1.08 15.17 2.20
N THR A 110 -0.32 16.04 1.53
CA THR A 110 -0.06 15.93 0.09
C THR A 110 0.69 14.64 -0.24
N ALA A 111 1.77 14.34 0.49
CA ALA A 111 2.49 13.08 0.34
C ALA A 111 1.57 11.88 0.56
N LYS A 112 0.65 11.96 1.52
CA LYS A 112 -0.33 10.91 1.78
C LYS A 112 -1.29 10.70 0.61
N GLY A 113 -1.76 11.78 -0.01
CA GLY A 113 -2.57 11.70 -1.22
C GLY A 113 -1.84 10.95 -2.32
N ILE A 114 -0.57 11.29 -2.57
CA ILE A 114 0.27 10.62 -3.57
C ILE A 114 0.45 9.13 -3.24
N GLU A 115 0.71 8.77 -1.97
CA GLU A 115 0.81 7.37 -1.54
C GLU A 115 -0.47 6.58 -1.88
N VAL A 116 -1.64 7.11 -1.53
CA VAL A 116 -2.94 6.46 -1.78
C VAL A 116 -3.20 6.30 -3.28
N THR A 117 -2.99 7.36 -4.06
CA THR A 117 -3.17 7.33 -5.52
C THR A 117 -2.23 6.32 -6.18
N SER A 118 -0.95 6.29 -5.76
CA SER A 118 0.02 5.33 -6.29
C SER A 118 -0.36 3.87 -5.95
N GLY A 119 -0.90 3.65 -4.75
CA GLY A 119 -1.42 2.35 -4.34
C GLY A 119 -2.58 1.90 -5.22
N PHE A 120 -3.54 2.80 -5.51
CA PHE A 120 -4.68 2.50 -6.37
C PHE A 120 -4.24 2.15 -7.80
N ILE A 121 -3.35 2.96 -8.39
CA ILE A 121 -2.80 2.72 -9.74
C ILE A 121 -2.12 1.35 -9.81
N ARG A 122 -1.31 0.99 -8.80
CA ARG A 122 -0.65 -0.31 -8.73
C ARG A 122 -1.67 -1.46 -8.72
N HIS A 123 -2.70 -1.37 -7.88
CA HIS A 123 -3.74 -2.40 -7.84
C HIS A 123 -4.46 -2.51 -9.18
N LEU A 124 -4.83 -1.39 -9.80
CA LEU A 124 -5.46 -1.38 -11.12
C LEU A 124 -4.57 -2.06 -12.18
N ALA A 125 -3.28 -1.73 -12.23
CA ALA A 125 -2.33 -2.36 -13.14
C ALA A 125 -2.19 -3.88 -12.90
N SER A 126 -2.09 -4.31 -11.64
CA SER A 126 -2.07 -5.75 -11.30
C SER A 126 -3.32 -6.49 -11.77
N TRP A 127 -4.50 -5.87 -11.61
CA TRP A 127 -5.76 -6.44 -12.06
C TRP A 127 -5.84 -6.58 -13.58
N ILE A 128 -5.36 -5.59 -14.33
CA ILE A 128 -5.31 -5.64 -15.79
C ILE A 128 -4.40 -6.80 -16.25
N VAL A 129 -3.16 -6.86 -15.74
CA VAL A 129 -2.20 -7.92 -16.12
C VAL A 129 -2.75 -9.31 -15.78
N TYR A 130 -3.25 -9.49 -14.56
CA TYR A 130 -3.82 -10.76 -14.13
C TYR A 130 -5.06 -11.15 -14.94
N GLY A 131 -5.95 -10.17 -15.19
CA GLY A 131 -7.15 -10.35 -16.00
C GLY A 131 -6.82 -10.76 -17.43
N SER A 132 -5.89 -10.08 -18.08
CA SER A 132 -5.42 -10.43 -19.43
C SER A 132 -4.78 -11.82 -19.49
N ALA A 133 -3.91 -12.14 -18.54
CA ALA A 133 -3.31 -13.48 -18.47
C ALA A 133 -4.37 -14.57 -18.28
N ARG A 134 -5.36 -14.32 -17.41
CA ARG A 134 -6.46 -15.26 -17.17
C ARG A 134 -7.37 -15.41 -18.39
N PHE A 135 -7.62 -14.33 -19.11
CA PHE A 135 -8.35 -14.33 -20.37
C PHE A 135 -7.62 -15.18 -21.43
N ILE A 136 -6.33 -14.92 -21.67
CA ILE A 136 -5.50 -15.69 -22.61
C ILE A 136 -5.50 -17.18 -22.24
N TRP A 137 -5.32 -17.51 -20.96
CA TRP A 137 -5.39 -18.90 -20.49
C TRP A 137 -6.76 -19.53 -20.78
N SER A 138 -7.85 -18.79 -20.61
CA SER A 138 -9.19 -19.32 -20.83
C SER A 138 -9.43 -19.60 -22.32
N ILE A 139 -8.99 -18.70 -23.19
CA ILE A 139 -9.01 -18.91 -24.64
C ILE A 139 -8.13 -20.10 -25.04
N SER A 140 -6.92 -20.23 -24.47
CA SER A 140 -6.04 -21.36 -24.80
C SER A 140 -6.65 -22.71 -24.40
N GLN A 141 -7.37 -22.76 -23.27
CA GLN A 141 -8.10 -23.97 -22.87
C GLN A 141 -9.26 -24.31 -23.83
N ILE A 142 -9.97 -23.30 -24.35
CA ILE A 142 -11.04 -23.46 -25.34
C ILE A 142 -10.46 -23.97 -26.67
N LEU A 143 -9.39 -23.34 -27.17
CA LEU A 143 -8.69 -23.75 -28.39
C LEU A 143 -8.07 -25.16 -28.27
N ALA A 144 -7.71 -25.58 -27.06
CA ALA A 144 -7.21 -26.93 -26.80
C ALA A 144 -8.32 -27.99 -26.66
N LEU A 145 -9.61 -27.61 -26.57
CA LEU A 145 -10.73 -28.56 -26.42
C LEU A 145 -10.74 -29.65 -27.52
N PRO A 146 -10.55 -29.34 -28.80
CA PRO A 146 -10.57 -30.34 -29.87
C PRO A 146 -9.44 -31.37 -29.77
N PHE A 147 -8.32 -31.01 -29.13
CA PHE A 147 -7.12 -31.83 -29.04
C PHE A 147 -7.06 -32.73 -27.80
N ARG A 148 -8.08 -32.70 -26.94
CA ARG A 148 -8.13 -33.58 -25.75
C ARG A 148 -8.12 -35.05 -26.15
N LYS A 149 -7.51 -35.89 -25.29
CA LYS A 149 -7.31 -37.34 -25.51
C LYS A 149 -8.61 -38.10 -25.86
N LYS A 150 -9.76 -37.61 -25.37
CA LYS A 150 -11.09 -38.22 -25.59
C LYS A 150 -11.58 -38.10 -27.05
N ASN A 151 -11.08 -37.14 -27.81
CA ASN A 151 -11.57 -36.88 -29.18
C ASN A 151 -10.88 -37.80 -30.20
N SER A 152 -11.62 -38.21 -31.22
CA SER A 152 -11.13 -39.05 -32.31
C SER A 152 -10.08 -38.32 -33.17
N LEU A 153 -9.26 -39.08 -33.90
CA LEU A 153 -8.23 -38.53 -34.79
C LEU A 153 -8.84 -37.60 -35.86
N LEU A 154 -10.01 -37.97 -36.39
CA LEU A 154 -10.73 -37.22 -37.42
C LEU A 154 -11.15 -35.82 -36.92
N VAL A 155 -11.66 -35.72 -35.68
CA VAL A 155 -12.01 -34.43 -35.07
C VAL A 155 -10.78 -33.52 -34.95
N LYS A 156 -9.64 -34.07 -34.56
CA LYS A 156 -8.38 -33.31 -34.45
C LYS A 156 -7.93 -32.77 -35.80
N ILE A 157 -7.99 -33.60 -36.85
CA ILE A 157 -7.62 -33.21 -38.21
C ILE A 157 -8.52 -32.09 -38.74
N ILE A 158 -9.84 -32.20 -38.57
CA ILE A 158 -10.79 -31.15 -38.98
C ILE A 158 -10.45 -29.82 -38.34
N PHE A 159 -10.20 -29.79 -37.02
CA PHE A 159 -9.89 -28.55 -36.31
C PHE A 159 -8.51 -27.98 -36.67
N ILE A 160 -7.52 -28.81 -37.03
CA ILE A 160 -6.24 -28.32 -37.59
C ILE A 160 -6.48 -27.55 -38.88
N PHE A 161 -7.22 -28.14 -39.83
CA PHE A 161 -7.53 -27.46 -41.09
C PHE A 161 -8.38 -26.20 -40.88
N LEU A 162 -9.34 -26.22 -39.96
CA LEU A 162 -10.11 -25.05 -39.57
C LEU A 162 -9.21 -23.92 -39.05
N TYR A 163 -8.27 -24.24 -38.14
CA TYR A 163 -7.36 -23.23 -37.58
C TYR A 163 -6.39 -22.71 -38.64
N LEU A 164 -5.86 -23.56 -39.51
CA LEU A 164 -5.03 -23.12 -40.64
C LEU A 164 -5.81 -22.20 -41.58
N PHE A 165 -7.06 -22.53 -41.91
CA PHE A 165 -7.92 -21.68 -42.74
C PHE A 165 -8.16 -20.30 -42.10
N VAL A 166 -8.50 -20.27 -40.80
CA VAL A 166 -8.71 -19.01 -40.07
C VAL A 166 -7.42 -18.18 -40.01
N ILE A 167 -6.27 -18.80 -39.77
CA ILE A 167 -4.97 -18.13 -39.79
C ILE A 167 -4.71 -17.54 -41.18
N LEU A 168 -4.82 -18.34 -42.24
CA LEU A 168 -4.62 -17.86 -43.62
C LEU A 168 -5.56 -16.70 -43.98
N TYR A 169 -6.83 -16.77 -43.58
CA TYR A 169 -7.81 -15.69 -43.80
C TYR A 169 -7.48 -14.41 -43.02
N LEU A 170 -6.87 -14.50 -41.84
CA LEU A 170 -6.50 -13.33 -41.05
C LEU A 170 -5.22 -12.64 -41.56
N PHE A 171 -4.38 -13.35 -42.30
CA PHE A 171 -3.06 -12.87 -42.77
C PHE A 171 -2.99 -12.64 -44.29
N TYR A 172 -4.10 -12.82 -45.02
CA TYR A 172 -4.24 -12.58 -46.46
C TYR A 172 -5.30 -11.51 -46.70
#